data_AF-F2CX27-F1
#
_entry.id   AF-F2CX27-F1
#
_cell.length_a   1.000
_cell.length_b   1.000
_cell.length_c   1.000
_cell.angle_alpha   90.00
_cell.angle_beta   90.00
_cell.angle_gamma   90.00
#
_symmetry.space_group_name_H-M   'P 1'
#
loop_
_entity.id
_entity.type
_entity.pdbx_description
1 polymer ?
#
loop_
_entity_poly.entity_id
_entity_poly.type
_entity_poly.pdbx_seq_one_letter_code
_entity_poly.pdbx_strand_id
1 'polypeptide(L)'
;MAAPTSRAGNVTMRLPDEKTISWPETVAGKIQEGLYKVRLIERFAEDADRDIEVLEKEVEGMAAEMEIEMQLDEYCLDLDDMRKARQDYGAGPLSEAEERSLRQIRDLAASAIADYETRVGPVPAYHGAINILSNTIPLELPRPLAKALASSSASRHNSQGC
;
A
#
# COMPACT_ATOMS: atom_id res chain seq x y z
N MET A 1 8.71 -35.92 75.31
CA MET A 1 9.93 -35.94 74.48
C MET A 1 9.84 -34.82 73.46
N ALA A 2 10.81 -33.89 73.44
CA ALA A 2 10.85 -32.78 72.48
C ALA A 2 11.81 -33.11 71.33
N ALA A 3 11.38 -32.87 70.09
CA ALA A 3 12.19 -33.05 68.89
C ALA A 3 13.26 -31.95 68.77
N PRO A 4 14.49 -32.24 68.29
CA PRO A 4 15.49 -31.21 68.10
C PRO A 4 15.17 -30.40 66.83
N THR A 5 14.94 -29.10 67.01
CA THR A 5 14.92 -28.13 65.92
C THR A 5 16.35 -27.94 65.40
N SER A 6 16.65 -28.49 64.22
CA SER A 6 17.92 -28.23 63.53
C SER A 6 17.95 -26.77 63.08
N ARG A 7 18.83 -26.01 63.73
CA ARG A 7 19.09 -24.59 63.49
C ARG A 7 19.78 -24.45 62.13
N ALA A 8 19.18 -23.67 61.22
CA ALA A 8 19.80 -23.32 59.95
C ALA A 8 21.19 -22.71 60.20
N GLY A 9 22.25 -23.44 59.86
CA GLY A 9 23.64 -22.99 60.04
C GLY A 9 23.97 -21.90 59.03
N ASN A 10 24.61 -20.82 59.49
CA ASN A 10 25.14 -19.80 58.59
C ASN A 10 26.39 -20.36 57.88
N VAL A 11 26.30 -20.60 56.58
CA VAL A 11 27.48 -20.96 55.79
C VAL A 11 28.21 -19.65 55.46
N THR A 12 29.51 -19.58 55.73
CA THR A 12 30.38 -18.44 55.37
C THR A 12 31.55 -18.91 54.51
N MET A 13 31.87 -18.18 53.44
CA MET A 13 33.07 -18.44 52.61
C MET A 13 34.15 -17.42 52.97
N ARG A 14 35.38 -17.89 53.20
CA ARG A 14 36.55 -17.01 53.36
C ARG A 14 37.30 -16.91 52.03
N LEU A 15 37.52 -15.69 51.57
CA LEU A 15 38.39 -15.39 50.44
C LEU A 15 39.86 -15.26 50.91
N PRO A 16 40.84 -15.33 49.98
CA PRO A 16 42.28 -15.29 50.31
C PRO A 16 42.73 -14.07 51.14
N ASP A 17 41.98 -12.95 51.08
CA ASP A 17 42.26 -11.71 51.81
C ASP A 17 41.46 -11.58 53.14
N GLU A 18 41.18 -12.70 53.83
CA GLU A 18 40.47 -12.78 55.12
C GLU A 18 39.03 -12.20 55.17
N LYS A 19 38.50 -11.68 54.06
CA LYS A 19 37.13 -11.20 53.99
C LYS A 19 36.16 -12.38 54.06
N THR A 20 35.40 -12.44 55.15
CA THR A 20 34.36 -13.45 55.36
C THR A 20 33.05 -12.96 54.76
N ILE A 21 32.55 -13.64 53.73
CA ILE A 21 31.28 -13.28 53.07
C ILE A 21 30.21 -14.31 53.46
N SER A 22 29.05 -13.81 53.84
CA SER A 22 27.85 -14.60 54.13
C SER A 22 27.29 -15.20 52.84
N TRP A 23 27.15 -16.53 52.75
CA TRP A 23 26.56 -17.19 51.57
C TRP A 23 25.13 -16.69 51.25
N PRO A 24 24.25 -16.47 52.25
CA PRO A 24 22.94 -15.86 52.02
C PRO A 24 23.00 -14.50 51.33
N GLU A 25 23.98 -13.65 51.64
CA GLU A 25 24.13 -12.34 50.99
C GLU A 25 24.58 -12.46 49.52
N THR A 26 25.47 -13.41 49.23
CA THR A 26 25.91 -13.70 47.86
C THR A 26 24.79 -14.27 47.00
N VAL A 27 23.97 -15.18 47.55
CA VAL A 27 22.80 -15.75 46.85
C VAL A 27 21.71 -14.70 46.63
N ALA A 28 21.40 -13.89 47.65
CA ALA A 28 20.45 -12.80 47.54
C ALA A 28 20.87 -11.78 46.46
N GLY A 29 22.16 -11.42 46.41
CA GLY A 29 22.71 -10.55 45.37
C GLY A 29 22.55 -11.13 43.97
N LYS A 30 22.79 -12.44 43.78
CA LYS A 30 22.59 -13.11 42.49
C LYS A 30 21.13 -13.21 42.06
N ILE A 31 20.22 -13.41 43.01
CA ILE A 31 18.77 -13.36 42.75
C ILE A 31 18.37 -11.96 42.29
N GLN A 32 18.87 -10.91 42.96
CA GLN A 32 18.59 -9.53 42.59
C GLN A 32 19.15 -9.16 41.20
N GLU A 33 20.36 -9.63 40.87
CA GLU A 33 20.94 -9.50 39.53
C GLU A 33 20.07 -10.20 38.46
N GLY A 34 19.59 -11.42 38.74
CA GLY A 34 18.68 -12.16 37.87
C GLY A 34 17.36 -11.41 37.62
N LEU A 35 16.73 -10.91 38.68
CA LEU A 35 15.49 -10.12 38.59
C LEU A 35 15.69 -8.83 37.78
N TYR A 36 16.85 -8.19 37.91
CA TYR A 36 17.19 -7.03 37.08
C TYR A 36 17.30 -7.39 35.60
N LYS A 37 17.99 -8.49 35.27
CA LYS A 37 18.15 -8.94 33.87
C LYS A 37 16.82 -9.36 33.25
N VAL A 38 15.96 -10.05 34.00
CA VAL A 38 14.61 -10.42 33.53
C VAL A 38 13.81 -9.17 33.15
N ARG A 39 13.74 -8.16 34.03
CA ARG A 39 13.06 -6.89 33.72
C ARG A 39 13.67 -6.12 32.55
N LEU A 40 14.96 -6.29 32.29
CA LEU A 40 15.60 -5.70 31.13
C LEU A 40 15.16 -6.41 29.84
N ILE A 41 15.11 -7.73 29.86
CA ILE A 41 14.64 -8.55 28.74
C ILE A 41 13.15 -8.30 28.46
N GLU A 42 12.31 -8.19 29.49
CA GLU A 42 10.88 -7.88 29.35
C GLU A 42 10.68 -6.56 28.59
N ARG A 43 11.43 -5.51 28.94
CA ARG A 43 11.36 -4.23 28.21
C ARG A 43 11.82 -4.34 26.76
N PHE A 44 12.89 -5.09 26.49
CA PHE A 44 13.33 -5.32 25.12
C PHE A 44 12.31 -6.12 24.30
N ALA A 45 11.59 -7.05 24.92
CA ALA A 45 10.50 -7.77 24.28
C ALA A 45 9.34 -6.82 23.94
N GLU A 46 8.94 -5.95 24.87
CA GLU A 46 7.91 -4.93 24.63
C GLU A 46 8.30 -3.96 23.49
N ASP A 47 9.57 -3.57 23.40
CA ASP A 47 10.07 -2.74 22.31
C ASP A 47 10.02 -3.50 20.97
N ALA A 48 10.46 -4.75 20.95
CA ALA A 48 10.46 -5.58 19.76
C ALA A 48 9.04 -5.89 19.26
N ASP A 49 8.09 -6.14 20.16
CA ASP A 49 6.69 -6.38 19.80
C ASP A 49 6.09 -5.14 19.10
N ARG A 50 6.40 -3.94 19.59
CA ARG A 50 5.98 -2.68 18.95
C ARG A 50 6.61 -2.48 17.57
N ASP A 51 7.89 -2.80 17.42
CA ASP A 51 8.57 -2.71 16.13
C ASP A 51 7.98 -3.71 15.12
N ILE A 52 7.60 -4.91 15.58
CA ILE A 52 6.90 -5.92 14.76
C ILE A 52 5.54 -5.39 14.30
N GLU A 53 4.72 -4.82 15.19
CA GLU A 53 3.41 -4.26 14.82
C GLU A 53 3.54 -3.15 13.76
N VAL A 54 4.58 -2.33 13.84
CA VAL A 54 4.85 -1.30 12.82
C VAL A 54 5.21 -1.94 11.48
N LEU A 55 6.11 -2.93 11.48
CA LEU A 55 6.52 -3.65 10.27
C LEU A 55 5.36 -4.41 9.62
N GLU A 56 4.49 -5.03 10.39
CA GLU A 56 3.30 -5.73 9.87
C GLU A 56 2.42 -4.77 9.09
N LYS A 57 2.17 -3.57 9.63
CA LYS A 57 1.40 -2.54 8.95
C LYS A 57 2.06 -2.02 7.67
N GLU A 58 3.38 -1.91 7.65
CA GLU A 58 4.12 -1.54 6.43
C GLU A 58 4.00 -2.62 5.35
N VAL A 59 4.09 -3.90 5.74
CA VAL A 59 3.92 -5.03 4.82
C VAL A 59 2.51 -5.08 4.25
N GLU A 60 1.48 -4.84 5.07
CA GLU A 60 0.09 -4.73 4.60
C GLU A 60 -0.07 -3.60 3.56
N GLY A 61 0.57 -2.45 3.80
CA GLY A 61 0.59 -1.34 2.85
C GLY A 61 1.25 -1.71 1.53
N MET A 62 2.43 -2.36 1.58
CA MET A 62 3.17 -2.81 0.41
C MET A 62 2.39 -3.86 -0.40
N ALA A 63 1.66 -4.76 0.27
CA ALA A 63 0.83 -5.75 -0.40
C ALA A 63 -0.32 -5.10 -1.18
N ALA A 64 -0.96 -4.05 -0.62
CA ALA A 64 -1.99 -3.29 -1.30
C ALA A 64 -1.44 -2.51 -2.50
N GLU A 65 -0.23 -1.94 -2.40
CA GLU A 65 0.44 -1.28 -3.53
C GLU A 65 0.76 -2.28 -4.65
N MET A 66 1.27 -3.47 -4.32
CA MET A 66 1.56 -4.53 -5.28
C MET A 66 0.30 -5.01 -6.02
N GLU A 67 -0.85 -5.08 -5.35
CA GLU A 67 -2.12 -5.42 -6.01
C GLU A 67 -2.52 -4.38 -7.06
N ILE A 68 -2.31 -3.09 -6.79
CA ILE A 68 -2.56 -2.01 -7.76
C ILE A 68 -1.60 -2.12 -8.95
N GLU A 69 -0.31 -2.39 -8.71
CA GLU A 69 0.67 -2.58 -9.77
C GLU A 69 0.30 -3.76 -10.68
N MET A 70 -0.15 -4.87 -10.11
CA MET A 70 -0.61 -6.04 -10.87
C MET A 70 -1.83 -5.72 -11.75
N GLN A 71 -2.80 -4.95 -11.23
CA GLN A 71 -3.95 -4.49 -12.02
C GLN A 71 -3.55 -3.53 -13.15
N LEU A 72 -2.55 -2.68 -12.92
CA LEU A 72 -2.02 -1.80 -13.95
C LEU A 72 -1.30 -2.57 -15.06
N ASP A 73 -0.57 -3.63 -14.72
CA ASP A 73 0.09 -4.49 -15.71
C ASP A 73 -0.94 -5.21 -16.60
N GLU A 74 -1.98 -5.79 -16.01
CA GLU A 74 -3.09 -6.41 -16.76
C GLU A 74 -3.76 -5.40 -17.70
N TYR A 75 -4.04 -4.18 -17.22
CA TYR A 75 -4.60 -3.12 -18.06
C TYR A 75 -3.67 -2.71 -19.22
N CYS A 76 -2.36 -2.70 -19.00
CA CYS A 76 -1.38 -2.42 -20.07
C CYS A 76 -1.42 -3.51 -21.14
N LEU A 77 -1.55 -4.78 -20.75
CA LEU A 77 -1.69 -5.90 -21.68
C LEU A 77 -2.98 -5.78 -22.51
N ASP A 78 -4.10 -5.46 -21.87
CA ASP A 78 -5.38 -5.24 -22.57
C ASP A 78 -5.27 -4.12 -23.62
N LEU A 79 -4.62 -3.00 -23.28
CA LEU A 79 -4.41 -1.90 -24.21
C LEU A 79 -3.53 -2.29 -25.40
N ASP A 80 -2.51 -3.11 -25.16
CA ASP A 80 -1.62 -3.62 -26.20
C ASP A 80 -2.35 -4.59 -27.13
N ASP A 81 -3.20 -5.46 -26.60
CA ASP A 81 -4.07 -6.35 -27.38
C ASP A 81 -5.09 -5.57 -28.21
N MET A 82 -5.72 -4.53 -27.63
CA MET A 82 -6.61 -3.64 -28.35
C MET A 82 -5.88 -2.90 -29.48
N ARG A 83 -4.65 -2.43 -29.25
CA ARG A 83 -3.82 -1.78 -30.26
C ARG A 83 -3.51 -2.75 -31.39
N LYS A 84 -3.11 -3.98 -31.07
CA LYS A 84 -2.80 -5.03 -32.04
C LYS A 84 -4.03 -5.42 -32.85
N ALA A 85 -5.17 -5.64 -32.21
CA ALA A 85 -6.43 -5.87 -32.89
C ALA A 85 -6.74 -4.74 -33.88
N ARG A 86 -6.60 -3.47 -33.48
CA ARG A 86 -6.81 -2.34 -34.41
C ARG A 86 -5.86 -2.32 -35.60
N GLN A 87 -4.60 -2.75 -35.40
CA GLN A 87 -3.62 -2.85 -36.48
C GLN A 87 -3.93 -4.01 -37.43
N ASP A 88 -4.33 -5.17 -36.88
CA ASP A 88 -4.70 -6.37 -37.64
C ASP A 88 -6.02 -6.18 -38.38
N TYR A 89 -6.98 -5.48 -37.76
CA TYR A 89 -8.22 -4.99 -38.38
C TYR A 89 -8.00 -3.72 -39.18
N GLY A 90 -6.75 -3.35 -39.50
CA GLY A 90 -6.38 -2.20 -40.34
C GLY A 90 -7.34 -2.11 -41.52
N ALA A 91 -8.34 -1.24 -41.36
CA ALA A 91 -9.58 -1.40 -42.08
C ALA A 91 -9.29 -1.19 -43.56
N GLY A 92 -9.59 -2.21 -44.36
CA GLY A 92 -9.84 -1.97 -45.78
C GLY A 92 -10.87 -0.85 -45.95
N PRO A 93 -10.94 -0.20 -47.11
CA PRO A 93 -11.96 0.79 -47.36
C PRO A 93 -13.34 0.21 -47.01
N LEU A 94 -14.18 1.05 -46.38
CA LEU A 94 -15.54 0.68 -46.01
C LEU A 94 -16.25 0.13 -47.25
N SER A 95 -16.99 -0.96 -47.07
CA SER A 95 -17.92 -1.41 -48.09
C SER A 95 -18.99 -0.34 -48.35
N GLU A 96 -19.58 -0.36 -49.54
CA GLU A 96 -20.60 0.61 -49.93
C GLU A 96 -21.81 0.61 -48.97
N ALA A 97 -22.11 -0.55 -48.37
CA ALA A 97 -23.15 -0.68 -47.35
C ALA A 97 -22.77 0.05 -46.06
N GLU A 98 -21.53 -0.12 -45.59
CA GLU A 98 -21.03 0.54 -44.38
C GLU A 98 -20.92 2.05 -44.54
N GLU A 99 -20.49 2.54 -45.71
CA GLU A 99 -20.48 3.98 -45.99
C GLU A 99 -21.88 4.58 -45.99
N ARG A 100 -22.87 3.84 -46.52
CA ARG A 100 -24.27 4.27 -46.54
C ARG A 100 -24.84 4.31 -45.11
N SER A 101 -24.57 3.30 -44.30
CA SER A 101 -24.96 3.27 -42.89
C SER A 101 -24.28 4.39 -42.09
N LEU A 102 -22.99 4.66 -42.30
CA LEU A 102 -22.29 5.76 -41.65
C LEU A 102 -22.86 7.13 -42.03
N ARG A 103 -23.26 7.32 -43.29
CA ARG A 103 -23.99 8.52 -43.72
C ARG A 103 -25.31 8.67 -42.96
N GLN A 104 -26.11 7.62 -42.87
CA GLN A 104 -27.39 7.65 -42.12
C GLN A 104 -27.19 7.97 -40.64
N ILE A 105 -26.16 7.40 -39.99
CA ILE A 105 -25.84 7.70 -38.59
C ILE A 105 -25.46 9.18 -38.43
N ARG A 106 -24.63 9.71 -39.34
CA ARG A 106 -24.24 11.13 -39.32
C ARG A 106 -25.43 12.06 -39.52
N ASP A 107 -26.31 11.73 -40.47
CA ASP A 107 -27.53 12.50 -40.74
C ASP A 107 -28.48 12.48 -39.53
N LEU A 108 -28.64 11.31 -38.90
CA LEU A 108 -29.44 11.17 -37.68
C LEU A 108 -28.85 11.97 -36.51
N ALA A 109 -27.53 11.90 -36.31
CA ALA A 109 -26.84 12.65 -35.27
C ALA A 109 -26.95 14.17 -35.49
N ALA A 110 -26.78 14.64 -36.72
CA ALA A 110 -26.96 16.04 -37.07
C ALA A 110 -28.40 16.51 -36.82
N SER A 111 -29.39 15.68 -37.17
CA SER A 111 -30.80 15.95 -36.90
C SER A 111 -31.09 16.03 -35.39
N ALA A 112 -30.55 15.10 -34.60
CA ALA A 112 -30.71 15.11 -33.14
C ALA A 112 -30.02 16.31 -32.47
N ILE A 113 -28.84 16.70 -32.96
CA ILE A 113 -28.14 17.91 -32.52
C ILE A 113 -28.99 19.15 -32.81
N ALA A 114 -29.52 19.27 -34.03
CA ALA A 114 -30.39 20.38 -34.39
C ALA A 114 -31.67 20.42 -33.52
N ASP A 115 -32.33 19.28 -33.28
CA ASP A 115 -33.50 19.21 -32.38
C ASP A 115 -33.13 19.67 -30.97
N TYR A 116 -32.00 19.22 -30.42
CA TYR A 116 -31.52 19.65 -29.12
C TYR A 116 -31.26 21.16 -29.07
N GLU A 117 -30.59 21.72 -30.08
CA GLU A 117 -30.29 23.16 -30.15
C GLU A 117 -31.56 24.00 -30.17
N THR A 118 -32.61 23.53 -30.84
CA THR A 118 -33.90 24.23 -30.87
C THR A 118 -34.68 24.14 -29.55
N ARG A 119 -34.50 23.07 -28.77
CA ARG A 119 -35.27 22.79 -27.54
C ARG A 119 -34.58 23.21 -26.25
N VAL A 120 -33.26 23.14 -26.20
CA VAL A 120 -32.45 23.27 -24.97
C VAL A 120 -31.41 24.38 -25.07
N GLY A 121 -30.79 24.56 -26.24
CA GLY A 121 -29.74 25.55 -26.48
C GLY A 121 -28.47 24.94 -27.10
N PRO A 122 -27.42 25.74 -27.34
CA PRO A 122 -26.23 25.31 -28.08
C PRO A 122 -25.56 24.09 -27.45
N VAL A 123 -25.14 23.13 -28.29
CA VAL A 123 -24.47 21.90 -27.81
C VAL A 123 -23.12 22.25 -27.18
N PRO A 124 -22.81 21.77 -25.96
CA PRO A 124 -21.49 21.93 -25.37
C PRO A 124 -20.41 21.30 -26.28
N ALA A 125 -19.30 22.01 -26.47
CA ALA A 125 -18.23 21.58 -27.36
C ALA A 125 -17.46 20.37 -26.77
N TYR A 126 -18.01 19.16 -26.96
CA TYR A 126 -17.28 17.91 -26.73
C TYR A 126 -16.37 17.54 -27.92
N HIS A 127 -16.33 18.37 -28.97
CA HIS A 127 -15.45 18.26 -30.13
C HIS A 127 -13.99 18.65 -29.81
N GLY A 128 -13.41 18.06 -28.76
CA GLY A 128 -12.06 17.57 -28.94
C GLY A 128 -12.20 16.33 -29.82
N ALA A 129 -11.56 16.30 -30.99
CA ALA A 129 -11.52 15.06 -31.76
C ALA A 129 -11.05 13.95 -30.81
N ILE A 130 -11.90 12.95 -30.55
CA ILE A 130 -11.46 11.71 -29.90
C ILE A 130 -10.54 11.05 -30.93
N ASN A 131 -9.31 11.52 -30.96
CA ASN A 131 -8.28 10.91 -31.74
C ASN A 131 -7.95 9.62 -30.98
N ILE A 132 -8.52 8.53 -31.45
CA ILE A 132 -8.37 7.19 -30.89
C ILE A 132 -6.90 6.71 -30.98
N LEU A 133 -6.07 7.46 -31.72
CA LEU A 133 -4.61 7.30 -31.85
C LEU A 133 -3.81 8.35 -31.08
N SER A 134 -4.46 9.23 -30.32
CA SER A 134 -3.78 10.21 -29.49
C SER A 134 -3.38 9.60 -28.16
N ASN A 135 -2.10 9.70 -27.81
CA ASN A 135 -1.57 9.37 -26.48
C ASN A 135 -2.07 10.33 -25.37
N THR A 136 -2.96 11.27 -25.68
CA THR A 136 -3.51 12.26 -24.74
C THR A 136 -5.03 12.18 -24.64
N ILE A 137 -5.63 11.01 -24.85
CA ILE A 137 -7.01 10.79 -24.40
C ILE A 137 -6.99 11.03 -22.88
N PRO A 138 -7.75 12.01 -22.35
CA PRO A 138 -7.97 12.08 -20.92
C PRO A 138 -8.89 10.92 -20.58
N LEU A 139 -8.30 9.75 -20.34
CA LEU A 139 -8.96 8.65 -19.68
C LEU A 139 -9.22 9.16 -18.27
N GLU A 140 -10.45 9.58 -17.98
CA GLU A 140 -10.85 9.80 -16.60
C GLU A 140 -10.72 8.47 -15.88
N LEU A 141 -9.63 8.34 -15.11
CA LEU A 141 -9.41 7.16 -14.30
C LEU A 141 -10.61 6.97 -13.36
N PRO A 142 -11.06 5.72 -13.13
CA PRO A 142 -12.03 5.41 -12.10
C PRO A 142 -11.70 6.15 -10.80
N ARG A 143 -12.72 6.72 -10.13
CA ARG A 143 -12.55 7.59 -8.94
C ARG A 143 -11.53 7.11 -7.90
N PRO A 144 -11.35 5.80 -7.61
CA PRO A 144 -10.31 5.33 -6.70
C PRO A 144 -8.89 5.66 -7.18
N LEU A 145 -8.61 5.46 -8.47
CA LEU A 145 -7.31 5.68 -9.09
C LEU A 145 -7.00 7.17 -9.29
N ALA A 146 -8.03 7.98 -9.61
CA ALA A 146 -7.90 9.44 -9.64
C ALA A 146 -7.52 10.01 -8.27
N LYS A 147 -8.07 9.46 -7.18
CA LYS A 147 -7.69 9.84 -5.80
C LYS A 147 -6.27 9.41 -5.45
N ALA A 148 -5.86 8.19 -5.83
CA ALA A 148 -4.50 7.70 -5.56
C ALA A 148 -3.42 8.59 -6.24
N LEU A 149 -3.67 9.02 -7.48
CA LEU A 149 -2.78 9.95 -8.21
C LEU A 149 -2.73 11.35 -7.56
N ALA A 150 -3.87 11.87 -7.09
CA ALA A 150 -3.91 13.13 -6.36
C ALA A 150 -3.15 13.05 -5.02
N SER A 151 -3.23 11.93 -4.31
CA SER A 151 -2.49 11.68 -3.07
C SER A 151 -0.98 11.55 -3.31
N SER A 152 -0.55 10.89 -4.39
CA SER A 152 0.86 10.74 -4.76
C SER A 152 1.50 12.07 -5.19
N SER A 153 0.77 12.91 -5.92
CA SER A 153 1.24 14.24 -6.32
C SER A 153 1.34 15.23 -5.15
N ALA A 154 0.44 15.15 -4.17
CA ALA A 154 0.53 15.92 -2.93
C ALA A 154 1.74 15.51 -2.06
N SER A 155 2.11 14.23 -2.05
CA SER A 155 3.28 13.73 -1.32
C SER A 155 4.62 14.22 -1.93
N ARG A 156 4.71 14.27 -3.27
CA ARG A 156 5.92 14.73 -3.98
C ARG A 156 6.23 16.22 -3.81
N HIS A 157 5.25 17.05 -3.46
CA HIS A 157 5.51 18.48 -3.22
C HIS A 157 6.09 18.79 -1.84
N ASN A 158 5.95 17.90 -0.86
CA ASN A 158 6.50 18.09 0.49
C ASN A 158 7.96 17.62 0.64
N SER A 159 8.56 16.99 -0.38
CA SER A 159 9.94 16.48 -0.32
C SER A 159 10.97 17.28 -1.13
N GLN A 160 10.58 18.41 -1.74
CA GLN A 160 11.50 19.32 -2.45
C GLN A 160 11.74 20.67 -1.74
N GLY A 161 11.34 20.79 -0.47
CA GLY A 161 11.54 21.99 0.35
C GLY A 161 12.38 21.74 1.58
N CYS A 162 13.65 21.35 1.42
CA CYS A 162 14.73 21.45 2.40
C CYS A 162 16.05 21.74 1.69
#